data_AF-A0A938K271-F1
#
_entry.id   AF-A0A938K271-F1
#
_cell.length_a   1.000
_cell.length_b   1.000
_cell.length_c   1.000
_cell.angle_alpha   90.00
_cell.angle_beta   90.00
_cell.angle_gamma   90.00
#
_symmetry.space_group_name_H-M   'P 1'
#
loop_
_entity.id
_entity.type
_entity.pdbx_description
1 polymer ?
#
loop_
_entity_poly.entity_id
_entity_poly.type
_entity_poly.pdbx_seq_one_letter_code
_entity_poly.pdbx_strand_id
1 'polypeptide(L)'
;MKIRRIVLWALVPIASLLSIAALWATFHYGPFGKPSQSAIRCAEVRELILDEEVAGKAQWNVYRQQVEEFKTLPANSPNRGMAVSEISLSVIDVLGHDLTIYQALEENIGCVKMDRREDVSGLVTETASTINYLNGSEPINGIFFNPGLGSWNFDFYSQYASAIEFLKVTADASSI
;
A
#
# COMPACT_ATOMS: atom_id res chain seq x y z
N MET A 1 -57.96 6.23 32.60
CA MET A 1 -56.89 6.65 31.67
C MET A 1 -55.58 5.94 32.00
N LYS A 2 -55.26 4.82 31.33
CA LYS A 2 -54.06 3.98 31.58
C LYS A 2 -53.18 3.83 30.32
N ILE A 3 -53.29 4.76 29.37
CA ILE A 3 -52.64 4.68 28.04
C ILE A 3 -51.29 5.46 28.01
N ARG A 4 -50.95 6.25 29.04
CA ARG A 4 -49.79 7.16 28.98
C ARG A 4 -48.42 6.52 29.27
N ARG A 5 -48.33 5.35 29.94
CA ARG A 5 -47.04 4.77 30.34
C ARG A 5 -46.43 3.82 29.31
N ILE A 6 -47.24 3.09 28.53
CA ILE A 6 -46.75 2.10 27.55
C ILE A 6 -46.14 2.81 26.33
N VAL A 7 -46.70 3.94 25.90
CA VAL A 7 -46.20 4.73 24.76
C VAL A 7 -44.82 5.33 25.05
N LEU A 8 -44.54 5.74 26.29
CA LEU A 8 -43.26 6.35 26.67
C LEU A 8 -42.09 5.35 26.62
N TRP A 9 -42.31 4.08 26.98
CA TRP A 9 -41.25 3.06 27.04
C TRP A 9 -40.89 2.46 25.67
N ALA A 10 -41.81 2.53 24.69
CA ALA A 10 -41.51 2.14 23.30
C ALA A 10 -40.78 3.24 22.52
N LEU A 11 -40.97 4.51 22.87
CA LEU A 11 -40.34 5.65 22.18
C LEU A 11 -38.86 5.85 22.54
N VAL A 12 -38.45 5.50 23.75
CA VAL A 12 -37.04 5.63 24.21
C VAL A 12 -36.06 4.81 23.36
N PRO A 13 -36.26 3.51 23.08
CA PRO A 13 -35.34 2.73 22.25
C PRO A 13 -35.35 3.15 20.77
N ILE A 14 -36.49 3.62 20.25
CA ILE A 14 -36.57 4.11 18.86
C ILE A 14 -35.81 5.43 18.71
N ALA A 15 -35.93 6.34 19.67
CA ALA A 15 -35.20 7.60 19.66
C ALA A 15 -33.69 7.39 19.80
N SER A 16 -33.23 6.45 20.63
CA SER A 16 -31.79 6.15 20.76
C SER A 16 -31.22 5.45 19.52
N LEU A 17 -31.96 4.56 18.85
CA LEU A 17 -31.57 3.98 17.56
C LEU A 17 -31.41 5.05 16.46
N LEU A 18 -32.34 6.00 16.37
CA LEU A 18 -32.26 7.12 15.42
C LEU A 18 -31.10 8.07 15.72
N SER A 19 -30.78 8.26 17.01
CA SER A 19 -29.68 9.14 17.44
C SER A 19 -28.31 8.59 17.02
N ILE A 20 -28.10 7.28 17.17
CA ILE A 20 -26.84 6.62 16.81
C ILE A 20 -26.66 6.62 15.29
N ALA A 21 -27.72 6.37 14.52
CA ALA A 21 -27.69 6.44 13.06
C ALA A 21 -27.43 7.86 12.53
N ALA A 22 -28.03 8.89 13.14
CA ALA A 22 -27.85 10.28 12.75
C ALA A 22 -26.43 10.80 13.03
N LEU A 23 -25.83 10.38 14.16
CA LEU A 23 -24.43 10.69 14.48
C LEU A 23 -23.45 10.02 13.50
N TRP A 24 -23.72 8.78 13.12
CA TRP A 24 -22.93 8.09 12.09
C TRP A 24 -23.05 8.75 10.72
N ALA A 25 -24.27 9.13 10.33
CA ALA A 25 -24.54 9.81 9.07
C ALA A 25 -23.86 11.18 9.01
N THR A 26 -23.85 11.95 10.11
CA THR A 26 -23.19 13.28 10.15
C THR A 26 -21.67 13.20 10.17
N PHE A 27 -21.09 12.12 10.68
CA PHE A 27 -19.64 11.92 10.66
C PHE A 27 -19.12 11.55 9.26
N HIS A 28 -19.93 10.86 8.46
CA HIS A 28 -19.55 10.40 7.11
C HIS A 28 -20.04 11.31 5.98
N TYR A 29 -21.21 11.93 6.13
CA TYR A 29 -21.85 12.81 5.16
C TYR A 29 -22.14 14.17 5.80
N GLY A 30 -21.73 15.26 5.13
CA GLY A 30 -22.12 16.60 5.56
C GLY A 30 -23.63 16.82 5.45
N PRO A 31 -24.17 17.94 5.95
CA PRO A 31 -25.62 18.24 5.97
C PRO A 31 -26.31 18.25 4.59
N PHE A 32 -25.55 18.10 3.49
CA PHE A 32 -26.03 18.08 2.11
C PHE A 32 -25.73 16.78 1.35
N GLY A 33 -25.40 15.67 2.04
CA GLY A 33 -25.17 14.37 1.39
C GLY A 33 -23.90 14.27 0.54
N LYS A 34 -23.03 15.28 0.58
CA LYS A 34 -21.71 15.23 -0.05
C LYS A 34 -20.74 14.47 0.87
N PRO A 35 -19.85 13.63 0.30
CA PRO A 35 -18.82 12.96 1.09
C PRO A 35 -17.95 14.00 1.81
N SER A 36 -17.47 13.64 2.99
CA SER A 36 -16.50 14.46 3.72
C SER A 36 -15.21 14.65 2.90
N GLN A 37 -14.50 15.76 3.10
CA GLN A 37 -13.20 16.01 2.45
C GLN A 37 -12.18 14.90 2.75
N SER A 38 -12.25 14.31 3.95
CA SER A 38 -11.46 13.14 4.31
C SER A 38 -11.81 11.89 3.49
N ALA A 39 -13.09 11.67 3.18
CA ALA A 39 -13.51 10.54 2.36
C ALA A 39 -13.04 10.67 0.90
N ILE A 40 -13.11 11.88 0.34
CA ILE A 40 -12.58 12.19 -1.01
C ILE A 40 -11.08 11.91 -1.06
N ARG A 41 -10.32 12.46 -0.11
CA ARG A 41 -8.87 12.25 -0.03
C ARG A 41 -8.48 10.77 0.07
N CYS A 42 -9.20 9.99 0.88
CA CYS A 42 -8.92 8.54 0.97
C CYS A 42 -9.31 7.78 -0.30
N ALA A 43 -10.29 8.26 -1.07
CA ALA A 43 -10.61 7.70 -2.37
C ALA A 43 -9.51 8.00 -3.40
N GLU A 44 -8.99 9.23 -3.42
CA GLU A 44 -7.87 9.64 -4.28
C GLU A 44 -6.60 8.82 -3.97
N VAL A 45 -6.26 8.62 -2.70
CA VAL A 45 -5.13 7.76 -2.29
C VAL A 45 -5.34 6.31 -2.75
N ARG A 46 -6.58 5.81 -2.69
CA ARG A 46 -6.90 4.46 -3.18
C ARG A 46 -6.73 4.35 -4.69
N GLU A 47 -7.15 5.36 -5.45
CA GLU A 47 -6.99 5.39 -6.90
C GLU A 47 -5.50 5.42 -7.28
N LEU A 48 -4.71 6.27 -6.62
CA LEU A 48 -3.25 6.29 -6.78
C LEU A 48 -2.64 4.91 -6.52
N ILE A 49 -3.02 4.25 -5.43
CA ILE A 49 -2.50 2.92 -5.11
C ILE A 49 -2.87 1.91 -6.19
N LEU A 50 -4.09 1.96 -6.72
CA LEU A 50 -4.50 1.05 -7.80
C LEU A 50 -3.68 1.27 -9.07
N ASP A 51 -3.44 2.52 -9.45
CA ASP A 51 -2.66 2.87 -10.64
C ASP A 51 -1.19 2.46 -10.49
N GLU A 52 -0.58 2.80 -9.35
CA GLU A 52 0.79 2.41 -9.02
C GLU A 52 0.95 0.89 -8.89
N GLU A 53 -0.05 0.18 -8.36
CA GLU A 53 -0.01 -1.29 -8.29
C GLU A 53 -0.06 -1.94 -9.68
N VAL A 54 -0.86 -1.39 -10.60
CA VAL A 54 -0.90 -1.89 -11.99
C VAL A 54 0.44 -1.68 -12.68
N ALA A 55 1.03 -0.49 -12.54
CA ALA A 55 2.34 -0.17 -13.12
C ALA A 55 3.47 -1.01 -12.47
N GLY A 56 3.51 -1.05 -11.13
CA GLY A 56 4.47 -1.80 -10.35
C GLY A 56 4.40 -3.30 -10.62
N LYS A 57 3.20 -3.88 -10.76
CA LYS A 57 3.03 -5.29 -11.13
C LYS A 57 3.51 -5.60 -12.53
N ALA A 58 3.35 -4.67 -13.48
CA ALA A 58 3.90 -4.83 -14.82
C ALA A 58 5.44 -4.91 -14.78
N GLN A 59 6.09 -4.00 -14.04
CA GLN A 59 7.54 -4.03 -13.83
C GLN A 59 8.00 -5.27 -13.06
N TRP A 60 7.21 -5.72 -12.08
CA TRP A 60 7.51 -6.91 -11.29
C TRP A 60 7.53 -8.16 -12.16
N ASN A 61 6.65 -8.28 -13.15
CA ASN A 61 6.68 -9.39 -14.10
C ASN A 61 7.98 -9.40 -14.93
N VAL A 62 8.48 -8.23 -15.34
CA VAL A 62 9.76 -8.09 -16.06
C VAL A 62 10.91 -8.54 -15.15
N TYR A 63 10.97 -8.00 -13.92
CA TYR A 63 11.94 -8.41 -12.91
C TYR A 63 11.93 -9.93 -12.68
N ARG A 64 10.75 -10.52 -12.47
CA ARG A 64 10.60 -11.96 -12.24
C ARG A 64 11.08 -12.78 -13.43
N GLN A 65 10.76 -12.35 -14.65
CA GLN A 65 11.25 -13.01 -15.85
C GLN A 65 12.78 -13.01 -15.92
N GLN A 66 13.42 -11.86 -15.68
CA GLN A 66 14.89 -11.76 -15.67
C GLN A 66 15.53 -12.64 -14.59
N VAL A 67 14.91 -12.75 -13.41
CA VAL A 67 15.39 -13.66 -12.35
C VAL A 67 15.31 -15.12 -12.81
N GLU A 68 14.22 -15.53 -13.45
CA GLU A 68 14.11 -16.89 -13.99
C GLU A 68 15.12 -17.15 -15.11
N GLU A 69 15.34 -16.21 -16.01
CA GLU A 69 16.37 -16.30 -17.05
C GLU A 69 17.77 -16.42 -16.44
N PHE A 70 18.07 -15.62 -15.43
CA PHE A 70 19.35 -15.66 -14.72
C PHE A 70 19.61 -16.98 -14.00
N LYS A 71 18.58 -17.65 -13.46
CA LYS A 71 18.71 -18.98 -12.86
C LYS A 71 19.19 -20.03 -13.87
N THR A 72 18.91 -19.84 -15.17
CA THR A 72 19.37 -20.76 -16.22
C THR A 72 20.84 -20.55 -16.60
N LEU A 73 21.43 -19.41 -16.22
CA LEU A 73 22.83 -19.12 -16.53
C LEU A 73 23.79 -19.99 -15.68
N PRO A 74 24.79 -20.63 -16.30
CA PRO A 74 25.86 -21.33 -15.58
C PRO A 74 26.55 -20.39 -14.57
N ALA A 75 26.97 -20.93 -13.42
CA ALA A 75 27.61 -20.13 -12.35
C ALA A 75 28.89 -19.40 -12.81
N ASN A 76 29.58 -19.93 -13.82
CA ASN A 76 30.79 -19.35 -14.41
C ASN A 76 30.52 -18.51 -15.67
N SER A 77 29.25 -18.22 -15.99
CA SER A 77 28.92 -17.44 -17.17
C SER A 77 29.42 -15.99 -17.02
N PRO A 78 30.13 -15.44 -18.03
CA PRO A 78 30.58 -14.06 -18.02
C PRO A 78 29.42 -13.05 -18.06
N ASN A 79 28.22 -13.49 -18.45
CA ASN A 79 27.05 -12.63 -18.58
C ASN A 79 26.30 -12.41 -17.25
N ARG A 80 26.69 -13.12 -16.18
CA ARG A 80 25.98 -13.02 -14.89
C ARG A 80 26.01 -11.60 -14.32
N GLY A 81 27.14 -10.89 -14.44
CA GLY A 81 27.23 -9.53 -13.90
C GLY A 81 26.30 -8.55 -14.62
N MET A 82 26.17 -8.69 -15.94
CA MET A 82 25.25 -7.90 -16.75
C MET A 82 23.80 -8.21 -16.38
N ALA A 83 23.44 -9.48 -16.28
CA ALA A 83 22.10 -9.90 -15.89
C ALA A 83 21.73 -9.40 -14.47
N VAL A 84 22.66 -9.44 -13.50
CA VAL A 84 22.42 -8.86 -12.17
C VAL A 84 22.20 -7.35 -12.24
N SER A 85 22.91 -6.64 -13.12
CA SER A 85 22.68 -5.21 -13.34
C SER A 85 21.27 -4.95 -13.86
N GLU A 86 20.81 -5.71 -14.85
CA GLU A 86 19.46 -5.57 -15.41
C GLU A 86 18.37 -5.89 -14.38
N ILE A 87 18.54 -7.00 -13.65
CA ILE A 87 17.65 -7.40 -12.55
C ILE A 87 17.56 -6.28 -11.50
N SER A 88 18.69 -5.69 -11.12
CA SER A 88 18.72 -4.62 -10.11
C SER A 88 17.98 -3.36 -10.56
N LEU A 89 18.11 -2.99 -11.84
CA LEU A 89 17.39 -1.85 -12.40
C LEU A 89 15.88 -2.11 -12.42
N SER A 90 15.46 -3.28 -12.89
CA SER A 90 14.04 -3.61 -12.95
C SER A 90 13.39 -3.72 -11.56
N VAL A 91 14.10 -4.22 -10.55
CA VAL A 91 13.53 -4.23 -9.19
C VAL A 91 13.56 -2.84 -8.54
N ILE A 92 14.51 -1.97 -8.88
CA ILE A 92 14.47 -0.55 -8.47
C ILE A 92 13.20 0.11 -8.99
N ASP A 93 12.82 -0.13 -10.25
CA ASP A 93 11.60 0.44 -10.83
C ASP A 93 10.35 -0.03 -10.05
N VAL A 94 10.27 -1.32 -9.70
CA VAL A 94 9.19 -1.87 -8.86
C VAL A 94 9.16 -1.19 -7.49
N LEU A 95 10.30 -1.10 -6.81
CA LEU A 95 10.41 -0.47 -5.50
C LEU A 95 10.10 1.03 -5.55
N GLY A 96 10.32 1.70 -6.69
CA GLY A 96 9.93 3.10 -6.89
C GLY A 96 8.40 3.30 -6.85
N HIS A 97 7.64 2.38 -7.45
CA HIS A 97 6.18 2.36 -7.34
C HIS A 97 5.73 2.12 -5.89
N ASP A 98 6.33 1.13 -5.21
CA ASP A 98 6.06 0.87 -3.80
C ASP A 98 6.37 2.10 -2.92
N LEU A 99 7.50 2.77 -3.15
CA LEU A 99 7.89 3.97 -2.40
C LEU A 99 6.88 5.09 -2.58
N THR A 100 6.39 5.30 -3.80
CA THR A 100 5.35 6.30 -4.11
C THR A 100 4.08 5.99 -3.33
N ILE A 101 3.67 4.71 -3.29
CA ILE A 101 2.52 4.26 -2.50
C ILE A 101 2.74 4.52 -1.01
N TYR A 102 3.88 4.10 -0.45
CA TYR A 102 4.15 4.24 0.98
C TYR A 102 4.25 5.70 1.41
N GLN A 103 4.81 6.59 0.58
CA GLN A 103 4.80 8.04 0.81
C GLN A 103 3.38 8.61 0.80
N ALA A 104 2.55 8.22 -0.18
CA ALA A 104 1.16 8.64 -0.22
C ALA A 104 0.37 8.16 1.02
N LEU A 105 0.64 6.95 1.51
CA LEU A 105 0.06 6.41 2.75
C LEU A 105 0.55 7.17 3.99
N GLU A 106 1.83 7.57 4.04
CA GLU A 106 2.41 8.33 5.15
C GLU A 106 1.80 9.73 5.25
N GLU A 107 1.72 10.44 4.13
CA GLU A 107 1.09 11.76 4.03
C GLU A 107 -0.40 11.71 4.38
N ASN A 108 -1.04 10.57 4.14
CA ASN A 108 -2.47 10.36 4.34
C ASN A 108 -2.76 9.29 5.41
N ILE A 109 -2.00 9.29 6.50
CA ILE A 109 -2.09 8.30 7.59
C ILE A 109 -3.52 8.13 8.16
N GLY A 110 -4.36 9.16 8.02
CA GLY A 110 -5.80 9.11 8.33
C GLY A 110 -6.56 8.00 7.62
N CYS A 111 -6.16 7.67 6.39
CA CYS A 111 -6.74 6.66 5.51
C CYS A 111 -6.24 5.23 5.79
N VAL A 112 -5.11 5.10 6.50
CA VAL A 112 -4.47 3.83 6.85
C VAL A 112 -5.14 3.18 8.06
N LYS A 113 -5.32 1.85 8.03
CA LYS A 113 -5.81 1.05 9.16
C LYS A 113 -4.94 1.27 10.40
N MET A 114 -5.57 1.36 11.57
CA MET A 114 -4.90 1.76 12.81
C MET A 114 -3.69 0.89 13.15
N ASP A 115 -3.82 -0.42 12.95
CA ASP A 115 -2.82 -1.45 13.22
C ASP A 115 -1.64 -1.46 12.23
N ARG A 116 -1.69 -0.65 11.17
CA ARG A 116 -0.66 -0.58 10.13
C ARG A 116 0.05 0.76 10.07
N ARG A 117 -0.40 1.76 10.85
CA ARG A 117 0.11 3.13 10.78
C ARG A 117 1.57 3.24 11.21
N GLU A 118 1.95 2.48 12.21
CA GLU A 118 3.31 2.49 12.76
C GLU A 118 4.31 1.88 11.78
N ASP A 119 3.84 0.99 10.89
CA ASP A 119 4.69 0.32 9.89
C ASP A 119 5.05 1.23 8.71
N VAL A 120 4.18 2.18 8.35
CA VAL A 120 4.30 2.94 7.09
C VAL A 120 5.63 3.68 6.97
N SER A 121 6.06 4.37 8.03
CA SER A 121 7.32 5.12 8.00
C SER A 121 8.54 4.21 7.89
N GLY A 122 8.46 3.02 8.51
CA GLY A 122 9.45 1.96 8.35
C GLY A 122 9.54 1.50 6.90
N LEU A 123 8.41 1.25 6.24
CA LEU A 123 8.35 0.85 4.83
C LEU A 123 8.94 1.92 3.90
N VAL A 124 8.63 3.20 4.11
CA VAL A 124 9.24 4.30 3.34
C VAL A 124 10.76 4.27 3.47
N THR A 125 11.26 4.18 4.70
CA THR A 125 12.69 4.20 5.00
C THR A 125 13.41 2.97 4.42
N GLU A 126 12.86 1.78 4.62
CA GLU A 126 13.42 0.51 4.15
C GLU A 126 13.43 0.44 2.61
N THR A 127 12.34 0.84 1.95
CA THR A 127 12.26 0.85 0.49
C THR A 127 13.23 1.87 -0.11
N ALA A 128 13.30 3.10 0.43
CA ALA A 128 14.24 4.12 -0.04
C ALA A 128 15.70 3.67 0.14
N SER A 129 16.05 3.12 1.32
CA SER A 129 17.38 2.59 1.59
C SER A 129 17.74 1.42 0.67
N THR A 130 16.77 0.55 0.36
CA THR A 130 16.97 -0.58 -0.57
C THR A 130 17.23 -0.08 -1.99
N ILE A 131 16.48 0.92 -2.48
CA ILE A 131 16.72 1.56 -3.78
C ILE A 131 18.13 2.17 -3.83
N ASN A 132 18.50 2.93 -2.79
CA ASN A 132 19.82 3.56 -2.70
C ASN A 132 20.97 2.54 -2.64
N TYR A 133 20.74 1.40 -2.00
CA TYR A 133 21.70 0.31 -2.03
C TYR A 133 21.86 -0.26 -3.43
N LEU A 134 20.76 -0.62 -4.10
CA LEU A 134 20.78 -1.24 -5.42
C LEU A 134 21.31 -0.33 -6.52
N ASN A 135 21.09 0.99 -6.43
CA ASN A 135 21.64 1.96 -7.38
C ASN A 135 23.09 2.36 -7.07
N GLY A 136 23.64 1.89 -5.95
CA GLY A 136 25.02 2.14 -5.52
C GLY A 136 25.27 3.50 -4.89
N SER A 137 24.22 4.26 -4.53
CA SER A 137 24.36 5.56 -3.87
C SER A 137 24.69 5.43 -2.38
N GLU A 138 24.17 4.40 -1.70
CA GLU A 138 24.37 4.19 -0.27
C GLU A 138 24.76 2.72 0.05
N PRO A 139 25.67 2.49 1.00
CA PRO A 139 26.01 1.13 1.42
C PRO A 139 25.05 0.60 2.49
N ILE A 140 24.83 -0.71 2.50
CA ILE A 140 24.23 -1.42 3.65
C ILE A 140 25.37 -2.09 4.43
N ASN A 141 25.47 -1.78 5.73
CA ASN A 141 26.54 -2.30 6.60
C ASN A 141 27.97 -2.05 6.05
N GLY A 142 28.17 -0.91 5.38
CA GLY A 142 29.47 -0.54 4.78
C GLY A 142 29.79 -1.23 3.45
N ILE A 143 28.86 -2.01 2.89
CA ILE A 143 29.03 -2.72 1.62
C ILE A 143 28.11 -2.09 0.57
N PHE A 144 28.67 -1.75 -0.60
CA PHE A 144 27.92 -1.28 -1.76
C PHE A 144 27.44 -2.46 -2.61
N PHE A 145 26.30 -2.30 -3.27
CA PHE A 145 25.85 -3.26 -4.26
C PHE A 145 26.84 -3.32 -5.42
N ASN A 146 27.26 -4.54 -5.77
CA ASN A 146 28.19 -4.78 -6.86
C ASN A 146 27.61 -5.84 -7.82
N PRO A 147 26.98 -5.42 -8.93
CA PRO A 147 26.42 -6.36 -9.89
C PRO A 147 27.50 -7.23 -10.55
N GLY A 148 28.75 -6.76 -10.63
CA GLY A 148 29.88 -7.49 -11.21
C GLY A 148 30.23 -8.79 -10.50
N LEU A 149 29.75 -9.02 -9.27
CA LEU A 149 29.88 -10.30 -8.58
C LEU A 149 28.99 -11.39 -9.20
N GLY A 150 28.01 -11.04 -10.03
CA GLY A 150 27.15 -12.01 -10.71
C GLY A 150 26.32 -12.87 -9.77
N SER A 151 26.00 -12.35 -8.58
CA SER A 151 25.19 -13.00 -7.55
C SER A 151 23.89 -12.23 -7.32
N TRP A 152 22.78 -12.96 -7.24
CA TRP A 152 21.46 -12.42 -6.92
C TRP A 152 20.77 -13.31 -5.89
N ASN A 153 20.05 -12.72 -4.95
CA ASN A 153 19.21 -13.47 -4.01
C ASN A 153 17.84 -13.74 -4.64
N PHE A 154 17.53 -15.01 -4.95
CA PHE A 154 16.27 -15.38 -5.61
C PHE A 154 15.02 -15.18 -4.76
N ASP A 155 15.18 -15.09 -3.44
CA ASP A 155 14.06 -14.87 -2.53
C ASP A 155 13.72 -13.38 -2.39
N PHE A 156 14.64 -12.50 -2.81
CA PHE A 156 14.43 -11.07 -2.76
C PHE A 156 13.23 -10.68 -3.61
N TYR A 157 12.24 -10.03 -2.99
CA TYR A 157 11.02 -9.54 -3.66
C TYR A 157 10.31 -10.62 -4.51
N SER A 158 10.30 -11.86 -4.02
CA SER A 158 9.74 -13.02 -4.74
C SER A 158 8.22 -13.03 -4.83
N GLN A 159 7.54 -12.16 -4.07
CA GLN A 159 6.09 -11.99 -4.05
C GLN A 159 5.73 -10.52 -4.19
N TYR A 160 4.65 -10.25 -4.93
CA TYR A 160 4.07 -8.92 -5.05
C TYR A 160 2.92 -8.79 -4.06
N ALA A 161 3.06 -7.91 -3.07
CA ALA A 161 2.05 -7.66 -2.05
C ALA A 161 1.21 -6.43 -2.43
N SER A 162 -0.09 -6.48 -2.19
CA SER A 162 -0.98 -5.33 -2.46
C SER A 162 -0.99 -4.38 -1.25
N ALA A 163 -0.74 -3.10 -1.52
CA ALA A 163 -0.83 -2.01 -0.57
C ALA A 163 -2.28 -1.58 -0.26
N ILE A 164 -3.27 -2.02 -1.05
CA ILE A 164 -4.71 -1.85 -0.72
C ILE A 164 -5.02 -2.40 0.67
N GLU A 165 -4.30 -3.43 1.12
CA GLU A 165 -4.48 -4.02 2.44
C GLU A 165 -4.19 -3.04 3.59
N PHE A 166 -3.45 -1.96 3.36
CA PHE A 166 -3.18 -0.92 4.36
C PHE A 166 -4.34 0.06 4.53
N LEU A 167 -5.24 0.17 3.54
CA LEU A 167 -6.33 1.13 3.57
C LEU A 167 -7.49 0.66 4.44
N LYS A 168 -8.12 1.61 5.14
CA LYS A 168 -9.42 1.36 5.77
C LYS A 168 -10.43 0.97 4.70
N VAL A 169 -11.30 0.01 5.03
CA VAL A 169 -12.48 -0.26 4.20
C VAL A 169 -13.36 0.97 4.25
N THR A 170 -13.41 1.72 3.14
CA THR A 170 -14.42 2.76 2.96
C THR A 170 -15.75 2.07 2.70
N ALA A 171 -16.81 2.47 3.40
CA ALA A 171 -18.13 1.84 3.32
C ALA A 171 -18.80 1.96 1.93
N ASP A 172 -18.16 2.62 0.96
CA ASP A 172 -18.65 2.84 -0.40
C ASP A 172 -18.03 1.89 -1.44
N ALA A 173 -17.77 0.62 -1.07
CA ALA A 173 -17.50 -0.45 -2.04
C ALA A 173 -18.55 -1.57 -2.01
N SER A 174 -19.64 -1.39 -1.26
CA SER A 174 -20.78 -2.32 -1.18
C SER A 174 -22.11 -1.71 -1.64
N SER A 175 -22.07 -0.56 -2.31
CA SER A 175 -23.24 0.01 -2.98
C SER A 175 -22.84 0.69 -4.29
N ILE A 176 -22.60 -0.13 -5.31
CA ILE A 176 -23.25 -0.14 -6.64
C ILE A 176 -22.77 -1.42 -7.35
#